data_AF-A0A661PKZ5-F1
#
_entry.id   AF-A0A661PKZ5-F1
#
_cell.length_a   1.000
_cell.length_b   1.000
_cell.length_c   1.000
_cell.angle_alpha   90.00
_cell.angle_beta   90.00
_cell.angle_gamma   90.00
#
_symmetry.space_group_name_H-M   'P 1'
#
loop_
_entity.id
_entity.type
_entity.pdbx_description
1 polymer ?
#
loop_
_entity_poly.entity_id
_entity_poly.type
_entity_poly.pdbx_seq_one_letter_code
_entity_poly.pdbx_strand_id
1 'polypeptide(L)'
;MSVELKTGTLADFFSSAKATAKEIDEQRKVTKKDIIWVDPVDLMAILKPERTRLVQYLRNKKRVIFSELMADMKRTPVSLNNDLKILSRYKLINIFKVPNPGHGVHKVIEPTFGNDKIEFKTEI
;
A
#
# COMPACT_ATOMS: atom_id res chain seq x y z
N MET A 1 -6.37 -9.67 -7.81
CA MET A 1 -5.80 -8.32 -7.60
C MET A 1 -5.90 -7.60 -8.94
N SER A 2 -6.71 -6.54 -9.08
CA SER A 2 -6.68 -5.72 -10.30
C SER A 2 -5.54 -4.71 -10.16
N VAL A 3 -4.35 -5.14 -10.57
CA VAL A 3 -3.17 -4.28 -10.69
C VAL A 3 -3.10 -3.79 -12.11
N GLU A 4 -2.83 -2.51 -12.29
CA GLU A 4 -2.48 -1.94 -13.59
C GLU A 4 -1.00 -1.57 -13.55
N LEU A 5 -0.23 -2.11 -14.49
CA LEU A 5 1.18 -1.79 -14.66
C LEU A 5 1.30 -0.87 -15.86
N LYS A 6 1.87 0.31 -15.66
CA LYS A 6 2.15 1.27 -16.72
C LYS A 6 3.63 1.63 -16.71
N THR A 7 4.16 1.88 -17.89
CA THR A 7 5.45 2.53 -18.02
C THR A 7 5.27 4.03 -17.78
N GLY A 8 6.30 4.66 -17.22
CA GLY A 8 6.34 6.10 -17.03
C GLY A 8 7.78 6.54 -16.82
N THR A 9 8.08 7.77 -17.24
CA THR A 9 9.40 8.38 -17.09
C THR A 9 9.49 9.19 -15.81
N LEU A 10 10.70 9.54 -15.40
CA LEU A 10 10.91 10.52 -14.34
C LEU A 10 10.25 11.88 -14.66
N ALA A 11 10.21 12.28 -15.93
CA ALA A 11 9.54 13.50 -16.37
C ALA A 11 8.02 13.45 -16.15
N ASP A 12 7.40 12.28 -16.35
CA ASP A 12 5.97 12.08 -16.09
C ASP A 12 5.65 12.20 -14.59
N PHE A 13 6.55 11.72 -13.72
CA PHE A 13 6.43 11.88 -12.28
C PHE A 13 6.43 13.35 -11.88
N PHE A 14 7.45 14.12 -12.31
CA PHE A 14 7.54 15.53 -11.98
C PHE A 14 6.39 16.35 -12.56
N SER A 15 5.93 16.01 -13.77
CA SER A 15 4.76 16.64 -14.39
C SER A 15 3.50 16.39 -13.57
N SER A 16 3.30 15.16 -13.10
CA SER A 16 2.20 14.81 -12.20
C SER A 16 2.29 15.56 -10.87
N ALA A 17 3.46 15.59 -10.23
CA ALA A 17 3.66 16.29 -8.96
C ALA A 17 3.41 17.80 -9.11
N LYS A 18 3.91 18.42 -10.19
CA LYS A 18 3.70 19.85 -10.51
C LYS A 18 2.22 20.17 -10.69
N ALA A 19 1.45 19.32 -11.35
CA ALA A 19 0.00 19.51 -11.50
C ALA A 19 -0.71 19.52 -10.15
N THR A 20 -0.32 18.61 -9.23
CA THR A 20 -0.87 18.58 -7.86
C THR A 20 -0.45 19.81 -7.04
N ALA A 21 0.80 20.25 -7.13
CA ALA A 21 1.24 21.49 -6.48
C ALA A 21 0.42 22.69 -6.95
N LYS A 22 0.17 22.80 -8.26
CA LYS A 22 -0.68 23.85 -8.83
C LYS A 22 -2.12 23.81 -8.31
N GLU A 23 -2.71 22.62 -8.14
CA GLU A 23 -4.05 22.50 -7.52
C GLU A 23 -4.06 23.05 -6.09
N ILE A 24 -2.99 22.78 -5.32
CA ILE A 24 -2.85 23.26 -3.93
C ILE A 24 -2.68 24.78 -3.89
N ASP A 25 -1.78 25.31 -4.72
CA ASP A 25 -1.47 26.75 -4.77
C ASP A 25 -2.72 27.57 -5.14
N GLU A 26 -3.55 27.04 -6.02
CA GLU A 26 -4.82 27.65 -6.46
C GLU A 26 -5.99 27.39 -5.48
N GLN A 27 -5.73 26.76 -4.32
CA GLN A 27 -6.73 26.35 -3.33
C GLN A 27 -7.87 25.50 -3.93
N ARG A 28 -7.59 24.78 -5.02
CA ARG A 28 -8.54 23.86 -5.63
C ARG A 28 -8.53 22.53 -4.88
N LYS A 29 -9.63 21.78 -5.03
CA LYS A 29 -9.69 20.40 -4.53
C LYS A 29 -8.62 19.55 -5.22
N VAL A 30 -7.68 19.02 -4.44
CA VAL A 30 -6.62 18.16 -4.96
C VAL A 30 -7.21 16.86 -5.50
N THR A 31 -6.83 16.52 -6.73
CA THR A 31 -7.24 15.26 -7.35
C THR A 31 -6.47 14.12 -6.70
N LYS A 32 -7.20 13.17 -6.08
CA LYS A 32 -6.60 11.97 -5.51
C LYS A 32 -5.97 11.13 -6.62
N LYS A 33 -4.68 10.80 -6.48
CA LYS A 33 -3.94 9.94 -7.41
C LYS A 33 -3.57 8.65 -6.70
N ASP A 34 -4.19 7.55 -7.11
CA ASP A 34 -3.88 6.20 -6.61
C ASP A 34 -2.79 5.53 -7.45
N ILE A 35 -1.71 6.28 -7.71
CA ILE A 35 -0.57 5.86 -8.53
C ILE A 35 0.67 5.72 -7.63
N ILE A 36 1.29 4.54 -7.66
CA ILE A 36 2.54 4.26 -6.96
C ILE A 36 3.67 4.27 -7.98
N TRP A 37 4.55 5.26 -7.87
CA TRP A 37 5.80 5.31 -8.62
C TRP A 37 6.84 4.46 -7.91
N VAL A 38 7.42 3.51 -8.63
CA VAL A 38 8.30 2.49 -8.05
C VAL A 38 9.35 2.06 -9.07
N ASP A 39 10.55 1.75 -8.59
CA ASP A 39 11.62 1.14 -9.39
C ASP A 39 11.25 -0.30 -9.83
N PRO A 40 11.70 -0.79 -11.00
CA PRO A 40 11.40 -2.14 -11.46
C PRO A 40 11.73 -3.25 -10.46
N VAL A 41 12.87 -3.15 -9.77
CA VAL A 41 13.32 -4.15 -8.79
C VAL A 41 12.39 -4.20 -7.59
N ASP A 42 11.99 -3.01 -7.12
CA ASP A 42 11.05 -2.86 -6.02
C ASP A 42 9.63 -3.31 -6.43
N LEU A 43 9.21 -3.08 -7.67
CA LEU A 43 7.95 -3.60 -8.21
C LEU A 43 7.92 -5.12 -8.19
N MET A 44 8.98 -5.78 -8.66
CA MET A 44 9.13 -7.24 -8.61
C MET A 44 9.08 -7.75 -7.16
N ALA A 45 9.64 -6.98 -6.21
CA ALA A 45 9.45 -7.29 -4.81
C ALA A 45 7.96 -7.20 -4.45
N ILE A 46 7.26 -6.08 -4.67
CA ILE A 46 5.85 -5.94 -4.28
C ILE A 46 4.95 -7.05 -4.85
N LEU A 47 5.18 -7.47 -6.10
CA LEU A 47 4.33 -8.42 -6.84
C LEU A 47 4.55 -9.90 -6.51
N LYS A 48 5.41 -10.25 -5.53
CA LYS A 48 5.57 -11.67 -5.13
C LYS A 48 4.24 -12.31 -4.68
N PRO A 49 4.04 -13.62 -4.90
CA PRO A 49 2.77 -14.30 -4.62
C PRO A 49 2.23 -14.11 -3.20
N GLU A 50 3.09 -14.13 -2.18
CA GLU A 50 2.70 -13.99 -0.79
C GLU A 50 2.13 -12.60 -0.48
N ARG A 51 2.73 -11.57 -1.09
CA ARG A 51 2.31 -10.18 -0.94
C ARG A 51 1.07 -9.87 -1.76
N THR A 52 0.95 -10.41 -2.96
CA THR A 52 -0.28 -10.26 -3.75
C THR A 52 -1.47 -10.93 -3.06
N ARG A 53 -1.29 -12.09 -2.43
CA ARG A 53 -2.30 -12.73 -1.58
C ARG A 53 -2.65 -11.87 -0.35
N LEU A 54 -1.67 -11.28 0.31
CA LEU A 54 -1.89 -10.36 1.43
C LEU A 54 -2.71 -9.13 1.01
N VAL A 55 -2.36 -8.50 -0.12
CA VAL A 55 -3.13 -7.37 -0.69
C VAL A 55 -4.56 -7.79 -1.05
N GLN A 56 -4.76 -9.00 -1.60
CA GLN A 56 -6.09 -9.53 -1.90
C GLN A 56 -6.90 -9.77 -0.63
N TYR A 57 -6.31 -10.36 0.41
CA TYR A 57 -6.95 -10.58 1.69
C TYR A 57 -7.41 -9.27 2.35
N LEU A 58 -6.58 -8.22 2.24
CA LEU A 58 -6.90 -6.90 2.80
C LEU A 58 -7.95 -6.13 1.97
N ARG A 59 -8.21 -6.55 0.73
CA ARG A 59 -9.24 -5.93 -0.12
C ARG A 59 -10.61 -6.15 0.54
N ASN A 60 -11.42 -5.10 0.62
CA ASN A 60 -12.68 -5.02 1.38
C ASN A 60 -12.54 -4.97 2.92
N LYS A 61 -11.33 -4.98 3.49
CA LYS A 61 -11.15 -4.81 4.94
C LYS A 61 -10.82 -3.34 5.22
N LYS A 62 -11.48 -2.75 6.23
CA LYS A 62 -11.12 -1.39 6.69
C LYS A 62 -9.94 -1.43 7.64
N ARG A 63 -9.95 -2.35 8.60
CA ARG A 63 -8.87 -2.58 9.57
C ARG A 63 -8.79 -4.05 9.90
N VAL A 64 -7.57 -4.53 10.15
CA VAL A 64 -7.30 -5.92 10.55
C VAL A 64 -6.32 -5.94 11.69
N ILE A 65 -6.61 -6.72 12.74
CA ILE A 65 -5.68 -6.92 13.84
C ILE A 65 -4.61 -7.93 13.40
N PHE A 66 -3.35 -7.69 13.75
CA PHE A 66 -2.23 -8.53 13.30
C PHE A 66 -2.37 -10.01 13.72
N SER A 67 -2.93 -10.30 14.89
CA SER A 67 -3.18 -11.68 15.34
C SER A 67 -4.22 -12.40 14.48
N GLU A 68 -5.29 -11.72 14.10
CA GLU A 68 -6.31 -12.25 13.18
C GLU A 68 -5.70 -12.50 11.80
N LEU A 69 -4.92 -11.54 11.29
CA LEU A 69 -4.22 -11.67 10.02
C LEU A 69 -3.28 -12.90 10.01
N MET A 70 -2.55 -13.13 11.10
CA MET A 70 -1.69 -14.31 11.24
C MET A 70 -2.49 -15.62 11.21
N ALA A 71 -3.60 -15.68 11.94
CA ALA A 71 -4.47 -16.84 12.01
C ALA A 71 -5.10 -17.15 10.64
N ASP A 72 -5.68 -16.14 9.98
CA ASP A 72 -6.36 -16.28 8.70
C ASP A 72 -5.39 -16.69 7.58
N MET A 73 -4.19 -16.09 7.54
CA MET A 73 -3.20 -16.41 6.51
C MET A 73 -2.37 -17.65 6.83
N LYS A 74 -2.45 -18.18 8.05
CA LYS A 74 -1.62 -19.30 8.55
C LYS A 74 -0.11 -19.04 8.36
N ARG A 75 0.34 -17.83 8.69
CA ARG A 75 1.75 -17.38 8.52
C ARG A 75 2.43 -17.06 9.83
N THR A 76 3.75 -17.24 9.85
CA THR A 76 4.55 -16.88 11.03
C THR A 76 4.65 -15.36 11.20
N PRO A 77 4.80 -14.86 12.45
CA PRO A 77 4.90 -13.43 12.72
C PRO A 77 6.04 -12.75 11.97
N VAL A 78 7.21 -13.41 11.86
CA VAL A 78 8.40 -12.86 11.21
C VAL A 78 8.15 -12.68 9.71
N SER A 79 7.65 -13.72 9.04
CA SER A 79 7.39 -13.71 7.61
C SER A 79 6.35 -12.65 7.24
N LEU A 80 5.25 -12.59 8.00
CA LEU A 80 4.19 -11.61 7.80
C LEU A 80 4.66 -10.18 8.07
N ASN A 81 5.47 -9.96 9.13
CA ASN A 81 6.02 -8.63 9.41
C ASN A 81 6.92 -8.11 8.29
N ASN A 82 7.73 -8.98 7.68
CA ASN A 82 8.58 -8.58 6.56
C ASN A 82 7.74 -8.14 5.36
N ASP A 83 6.69 -8.88 5.03
CA ASP A 83 5.80 -8.51 3.92
C ASP A 83 5.01 -7.23 4.21
N LEU A 84 4.49 -7.07 5.43
CA LEU A 84 3.81 -5.85 5.85
C LEU A 84 4.74 -4.62 5.79
N LYS A 85 6.02 -4.77 6.16
CA LYS A 85 7.01 -3.69 6.04
C LYS A 85 7.20 -3.25 4.59
N ILE A 86 7.32 -4.21 3.66
CA ILE A 86 7.45 -3.92 2.23
C ILE A 86 6.20 -3.18 1.74
N LEU A 87 4.99 -3.71 2.00
CA LEU A 87 3.75 -3.07 1.54
C LEU A 87 3.57 -1.67 2.14
N SER A 88 3.96 -1.45 3.40
CA SER A 88 3.86 -0.14 4.05
C SER A 88 4.83 0.88 3.47
N ARG A 89 6.04 0.45 3.08
CA ARG A 89 7.04 1.32 2.41
C ARG A 89 6.46 1.98 1.16
N TYR A 90 5.66 1.25 0.38
CA TYR A 90 5.02 1.76 -0.85
C TYR A 90 3.59 2.24 -0.63
N LYS A 91 3.24 2.61 0.61
CA LYS A 91 1.95 3.21 0.96
C LYS A 91 0.73 2.37 0.56
N LEU A 92 0.87 1.06 0.42
CA LEU A 92 -0.26 0.14 0.18
C LEU A 92 -1.03 -0.13 1.48
N ILE A 93 -0.34 -0.05 2.62
CA ILE A 93 -0.94 -0.23 3.93
C ILE A 93 -0.35 0.76 4.94
N ASN A 94 -1.16 1.11 5.93
CA ASN A 94 -0.74 1.74 7.16
C ASN A 94 -0.67 0.71 8.28
N ILE A 95 0.28 0.90 9.19
CA ILE A 95 0.50 0.04 10.34
C ILE A 95 0.45 0.91 11.59
N PHE A 96 -0.45 0.58 12.52
CA PHE A 96 -0.63 1.30 13.77
C PHE A 96 -0.40 0.39 14.97
N LYS A 97 -0.07 1.00 16.11
CA LYS A 97 -0.17 0.36 17.43
C LYS A 97 -1.33 1.01 18.16
N VAL A 98 -2.30 0.22 18.58
CA VAL A 98 -3.53 0.69 19.23
C VAL A 98 -3.58 0.09 20.64
N PRO A 99 -4.03 0.85 21.66
CA PRO A 99 -4.22 0.32 23.00
C PRO A 99 -5.12 -0.92 23.01
N ASN A 100 -4.71 -1.93 23.78
CA ASN A 100 -5.47 -3.13 24.06
C ASN A 100 -5.74 -3.19 25.57
N PRO A 101 -6.90 -2.73 26.05
CA PRO A 101 -7.19 -2.69 27.49
C PRO A 101 -6.89 -4.04 28.16
N GLY A 102 -6.10 -4.03 29.24
CA GLY A 102 -5.69 -5.24 29.96
C GLY A 102 -4.57 -6.07 29.31
N HIS A 103 -4.13 -5.73 28.09
CA HIS A 103 -3.21 -6.54 27.29
C HIS A 103 -2.16 -5.71 26.51
N GLY A 104 -1.91 -4.48 26.93
CA GLY A 104 -0.90 -3.60 26.34
C GLY A 104 -1.36 -2.94 25.05
N VAL A 105 -0.71 -3.26 23.92
CA VAL A 105 -1.04 -2.72 22.59
C VAL A 105 -1.14 -3.82 21.56
N HIS A 106 -2.04 -3.68 20.59
CA HIS A 106 -2.11 -4.55 19.42
C HIS A 106 -1.75 -3.80 18.15
N LYS A 107 -1.20 -4.53 17.19
CA LYS A 107 -0.82 -4.00 15.87
C LYS A 107 -2.03 -4.08 14.94
N VAL A 108 -2.37 -2.96 14.30
CA VAL A 108 -3.48 -2.85 13.35
C VAL A 108 -2.95 -2.52 11.96
N ILE A 109 -3.51 -3.18 10.96
CA ILE A 109 -3.19 -3.01 9.55
C ILE A 109 -4.40 -2.40 8.86
N GLU A 110 -4.20 -1.31 8.14
CA GLU A 110 -5.25 -0.59 7.39
C GLU A 110 -4.80 -0.45 5.92
N PRO A 111 -5.54 -1.01 4.95
CA PRO A 111 -5.22 -0.83 3.54
C PRO A 111 -5.57 0.59 3.07
N THR A 112 -4.76 1.12 2.16
CA THR A 112 -4.94 2.48 1.61
C THR A 112 -5.62 2.50 0.24
N PHE A 113 -5.67 1.33 -0.42
CA PHE A 113 -6.09 1.19 -1.82
C PHE A 113 -7.59 0.90 -2.02
N GLY A 114 -8.40 0.90 -0.94
CA GLY A 114 -9.84 0.66 -1.02
C GLY A 114 -10.20 -0.57 -1.87
N ASN A 115 -11.20 -0.42 -2.74
CA ASN A 115 -11.58 -1.42 -3.73
C ASN A 115 -11.09 -1.07 -5.15
N ASP A 116 -10.42 0.07 -5.30
CA ASP A 116 -9.98 0.59 -6.58
C ASP A 116 -8.81 -0.22 -7.16
N LYS A 117 -8.50 0.05 -8.43
CA LYS A 117 -7.31 -0.51 -9.08
C LYS A 117 -6.06 0.12 -8.45
N ILE A 118 -5.05 -0.71 -8.23
CA ILE A 118 -3.73 -0.23 -7.81
C ILE A 118 -2.92 -0.02 -9.07
N GLU A 119 -2.58 1.23 -9.38
CA GLU A 119 -1.72 1.55 -10.51
C GLU A 119 -0.27 1.65 -10.05
N PHE A 120 0.61 0.83 -10.62
CA PHE A 120 2.05 1.01 -10.50
C PHE A 120 2.60 1.63 -11.78
N LYS A 121 3.43 2.66 -11.61
CA LYS A 121 4.25 3.22 -12.67
C LYS A 121 5.72 2.98 -12.40
N THR A 122 6.40 2.45 -13.40
CA THR A 122 7.82 2.18 -13.36
C THR A 122 8.49 2.67 -14.63
N GLU A 123 9.71 3.15 -14.50
CA GLU A 123 10.60 3.41 -15.64
C GLU A 123 11.17 2.07 -16.09
N ILE A 124 10.98 1.70 -17.35
CA ILE A 124 11.50 0.46 -17.96
C ILE A 124 12.41 0.86 -19.11
#